data_AF-A0A958H8U7-F1
#
_entry.id   AF-A0A958H8U7-F1
#
_cell.length_a   1.000
_cell.length_b   1.000
_cell.length_c   1.000
_cell.angle_alpha   90.00
_cell.angle_beta   90.00
_cell.angle_gamma   90.00
#
_symmetry.space_group_name_H-M   'P 1'
#
loop_
_entity.id
_entity.type
_entity.pdbx_description
1 polymer ?
#
loop_
_entity_poly.entity_id
_entity_poly.type
_entity_poly.pdbx_seq_one_letter_code
_entity_poly.pdbx_strand_id
1 'polypeptide(L)'
;ASFDWASIRRGIMVQWRRAEEQFSQVSYVERSSIVEPSYVTYQITGWVPTALLTRQVTRYFYHFPYHGRTPETWPVEIDNHRFLLFWARVDQPPSIVEPQRWWLDLLPSA
;
A
#
# COMPACT_ATOMS: atom_id res chain seq x y z
N ALA A 1 29.57 -10.94 -16.78
CA ALA A 1 28.89 -9.92 -15.96
C ALA A 1 27.61 -10.54 -15.43
N SER A 2 27.48 -10.65 -14.10
CA SER A 2 26.28 -11.23 -13.49
C SER A 2 25.22 -10.13 -13.39
N PHE A 3 24.21 -10.17 -14.25
CA PHE A 3 23.09 -9.21 -14.26
C PHE A 3 21.91 -9.68 -13.39
N ASP A 4 21.97 -10.91 -12.86
CA ASP A 4 20.91 -11.55 -12.07
C ASP A 4 21.26 -11.63 -10.58
N TRP A 5 21.62 -10.50 -9.97
CA TRP A 5 22.01 -10.47 -8.56
C TRP A 5 20.81 -10.50 -7.59
N ALA A 6 19.59 -10.30 -8.09
CA ALA A 6 18.36 -10.35 -7.31
C ALA A 6 17.14 -10.73 -8.17
N SER A 7 16.19 -11.46 -7.59
CA SER A 7 14.90 -11.78 -8.22
C SER A 7 13.75 -11.54 -7.25
N ILE A 8 12.58 -11.18 -7.80
CA ILE A 8 11.34 -11.00 -7.05
C ILE A 8 10.26 -11.90 -7.67
N ARG A 9 9.35 -12.44 -6.85
CA ARG A 9 8.27 -13.31 -7.34
C ARG A 9 7.29 -12.53 -8.23
N ARG A 10 6.70 -13.23 -9.20
CA ARG A 10 5.61 -12.67 -10.02
C ARG A 10 4.43 -12.25 -9.14
N GLY A 11 3.73 -11.19 -9.55
CA GLY A 11 2.58 -10.66 -8.83
C GLY A 11 2.91 -9.75 -7.64
N ILE A 12 4.20 -9.51 -7.34
CA ILE A 12 4.59 -8.47 -6.39
C ILE A 12 4.36 -7.08 -6.99
N MET A 13 3.75 -6.21 -6.19
CA MET A 13 3.70 -4.78 -6.47
C MET A 13 5.07 -4.16 -6.25
N VAL A 14 5.55 -3.41 -7.24
CA VAL A 14 6.78 -2.63 -7.15
C VAL A 14 6.47 -1.16 -7.36
N GLN A 15 7.31 -0.29 -6.80
CA GLN A 15 7.25 1.14 -7.07
C GLN A 15 7.96 1.40 -8.40
N TRP A 16 7.22 1.86 -9.40
CA TRP A 16 7.81 2.34 -10.65
C TRP A 16 8.53 3.68 -10.42
N ARG A 17 9.72 3.85 -11.02
CA ARG A 17 10.56 5.06 -10.86
C ARG A 17 10.67 5.85 -12.15
N ARG A 18 11.17 5.21 -13.21
CA ARG A 18 11.38 5.79 -14.55
C ARG A 18 11.44 4.68 -15.59
N ALA A 19 11.41 5.06 -16.87
CA ALA A 19 11.63 4.16 -17.99
C ALA A 19 12.66 4.74 -18.95
N GLU A 20 13.47 3.87 -19.54
CA GLU A 20 14.43 4.16 -20.61
C GLU A 20 14.34 3.03 -21.64
N GLU A 21 14.05 3.39 -22.89
CA GLU A 21 13.80 2.45 -23.99
C GLU A 21 12.81 1.33 -23.62
N GLN A 22 13.27 0.07 -23.55
CA GLN A 22 12.47 -1.11 -23.28
C GLN A 22 12.53 -1.55 -21.80
N PHE A 23 13.17 -0.76 -20.93
CA PHE A 23 13.36 -1.08 -19.53
C PHE A 23 12.69 -0.07 -18.61
N SER A 24 12.20 -0.57 -17.48
CA SER A 24 11.64 0.23 -16.40
C SER A 24 12.46 0.03 -15.13
N GLN A 25 12.85 1.12 -14.49
CA GLN A 25 13.47 1.07 -13.18
C GLN A 25 12.39 0.95 -12.12
N VAL A 26 12.52 -0.05 -11.25
CA VAL A 26 11.55 -0.34 -10.20
C VAL A 26 12.25 -0.49 -8.85
N SER A 27 11.53 -0.20 -7.77
CA SER A 27 11.95 -0.46 -6.39
C SER A 27 10.99 -1.45 -5.73
N TYR A 28 11.52 -2.52 -5.15
CA TYR A 28 10.83 -3.38 -4.20
C TYR A 28 11.31 -3.03 -2.80
N VAL A 29 10.37 -2.87 -1.87
CA VAL A 29 10.64 -2.57 -0.46
C VAL A 29 9.84 -3.54 0.39
N GLU A 30 10.54 -4.30 1.22
CA GLU A 30 9.97 -5.14 2.25
C GLU A 30 10.18 -4.48 3.61
N ARG A 31 9.14 -4.46 4.43
CA ARG A 31 9.17 -3.91 5.79
C ARG A 31 8.84 -5.01 6.78
N SER A 32 9.44 -4.92 7.97
CA SER A 32 9.10 -5.82 9.08
C SER A 32 7.63 -5.65 9.46
N SER A 33 6.89 -6.75 9.52
CA SER A 33 5.52 -6.81 10.03
C SER A 33 5.44 -7.20 11.52
N ILE A 34 6.59 -7.48 12.14
CA ILE A 34 6.68 -8.06 13.49
C ILE A 34 7.08 -7.00 14.53
N VAL A 35 7.76 -5.92 14.13
CA VAL A 35 8.34 -4.93 15.04
C VAL A 35 7.77 -3.55 14.74
N GLU A 36 7.39 -2.83 15.79
CA GLU A 36 6.95 -1.43 15.74
C GLU A 36 8.02 -0.51 16.37
N PRO A 37 8.51 0.54 15.68
CA PRO A 37 8.10 0.98 14.36
C PRO A 37 8.59 0.06 13.23
N SER A 38 7.76 -0.13 12.20
CA SER A 38 8.15 -0.92 11.03
C SER A 38 9.40 -0.31 10.37
N TYR A 39 10.43 -1.11 10.13
CA TYR A 39 11.63 -0.70 9.40
C TYR A 39 11.80 -1.50 8.10
N VAL A 40 12.56 -0.97 7.15
CA VAL A 40 12.87 -1.65 5.89
C VAL A 40 13.81 -2.81 6.16
N THR A 41 13.35 -4.03 5.93
CA THR A 41 14.17 -5.24 6.05
C THR A 41 14.94 -5.52 4.78
N TYR A 42 14.36 -5.13 3.63
CA TYR A 42 14.97 -5.39 2.34
C TYR A 42 14.52 -4.37 1.30
N GLN A 43 15.46 -3.90 0.48
CA GLN A 43 15.15 -3.00 -0.63
C GLN A 43 16.01 -3.36 -1.84
N ILE A 44 15.36 -3.65 -2.97
CA ILE A 44 16.01 -3.79 -4.28
C ILE A 44 15.56 -2.64 -5.15
N THR A 45 16.49 -2.00 -5.84
CA THR A 45 16.18 -1.12 -6.97
C THR A 45 16.97 -1.56 -8.18
N GLY A 46 16.29 -1.76 -9.30
CA GLY A 46 16.87 -2.33 -10.50
C GLY A 46 16.04 -2.09 -11.75
N TRP A 47 16.59 -2.46 -12.89
CA TRP A 47 15.94 -2.38 -14.18
C TRP A 47 15.33 -3.73 -14.56
N VAL A 48 14.10 -3.71 -15.05
CA VAL A 48 13.42 -4.88 -15.60
C VAL A 48 12.91 -4.55 -17.00
N PRO A 49 12.83 -5.52 -17.93
CA PRO A 49 12.14 -5.31 -19.19
C PRO A 49 10.69 -4.85 -18.92
N THR A 50 10.29 -3.74 -19.52
CA THR A 50 8.97 -3.14 -19.31
C THR A 50 7.85 -4.11 -19.66
N ALA A 51 8.07 -5.00 -20.63
CA ALA A 51 7.13 -6.04 -21.03
C ALA A 51 6.80 -7.07 -19.91
N LEU A 52 7.60 -7.14 -18.84
CA LEU A 52 7.32 -7.99 -17.67
C LEU A 52 6.41 -7.31 -16.63
N LEU A 53 6.19 -6.00 -16.74
CA LEU A 53 5.23 -5.28 -15.92
C LEU A 53 3.84 -5.42 -16.55
N THR A 54 2.92 -6.06 -15.82
CA THR A 54 1.61 -6.46 -16.39
C THR A 54 0.55 -5.39 -16.26
N ARG A 55 0.63 -4.52 -15.25
CA ARG A 55 -0.37 -3.49 -14.98
C ARG A 55 0.21 -2.34 -14.16
N GLN A 56 -0.10 -1.11 -14.57
CA GLN A 56 0.01 0.03 -13.69
C GLN A 56 -1.25 0.14 -12.83
N VAL A 57 -1.09 0.17 -11.51
CA VAL A 57 -2.19 0.39 -10.57
C VAL A 57 -2.07 1.82 -10.05
N THR A 58 -2.94 2.69 -10.53
CA THR A 58 -3.10 4.04 -9.98
C THR A 58 -4.24 4.01 -8.97
N ARG A 59 -3.93 4.38 -7.71
CA ARG A 59 -4.92 4.49 -6.63
C ARG A 59 -5.28 5.96 -6.44
N TYR A 60 -6.55 6.28 -6.61
CA TYR A 60 -7.10 7.59 -6.32
C TYR A 60 -7.73 7.58 -4.94
N PHE A 61 -7.59 8.68 -4.21
CA PHE A 61 -8.18 8.87 -2.90
C PHE A 61 -9.11 10.09 -2.95
N TYR A 62 -10.31 9.92 -2.41
CA TYR A 62 -11.35 10.93 -2.41
C TYR A 62 -11.83 11.12 -0.97
N HIS A 63 -11.96 12.37 -0.54
CA HIS A 63 -12.54 12.71 0.74
C HIS A 63 -14.00 13.12 0.55
N PHE A 64 -14.93 12.36 1.15
CA PHE A 64 -16.35 12.68 1.14
C PHE A 64 -16.76 13.17 2.55
N PRO A 65 -16.93 14.48 2.76
CA PRO A 65 -17.39 14.98 4.04
C PRO A 65 -18.84 14.54 4.28
N TYR A 66 -19.11 13.97 5.45
CA TYR A 66 -20.46 13.64 5.89
C TYR A 66 -20.82 14.54 7.08
N HIS A 67 -21.96 15.22 6.97
CA HIS A 67 -22.43 16.19 7.97
C HIS A 67 -23.66 15.70 8.77
N GLY A 68 -24.09 14.45 8.55
CA GLY A 68 -25.18 13.86 9.31
C GLY A 68 -24.69 13.23 10.62
N ARG A 69 -25.61 12.60 11.34
CA ARG A 69 -25.27 11.73 12.47
C ARG A 69 -25.03 10.32 11.98
N THR A 70 -23.98 9.67 12.47
CA THR A 70 -23.75 8.24 12.31
C THR A 70 -23.78 7.58 13.69
N PRO A 71 -24.23 6.31 13.79
CA PRO A 71 -23.98 5.51 14.97
C PRO A 71 -22.47 5.39 15.22
N GLU A 72 -22.06 5.35 16.48
CA GLU A 72 -20.66 5.13 16.84
C GLU A 72 -20.19 3.73 16.42
N THR A 73 -21.09 2.73 16.51
CA THR A 73 -20.83 1.35 16.10
C THR A 73 -22.04 0.73 15.39
N TRP A 74 -21.79 -0.26 14.53
CA TRP A 74 -22.85 -1.02 13.86
C TRP A 74 -22.40 -2.45 13.49
N PRO A 75 -23.30 -3.44 13.55
CA PRO A 75 -22.98 -4.80 13.17
C PRO A 75 -23.01 -4.99 11.64
N VAL A 76 -22.14 -5.85 11.11
CA VAL A 76 -22.17 -6.34 9.73
C VAL A 76 -21.97 -7.85 9.72
N GLU A 77 -22.80 -8.55 8.95
CA GLU A 77 -22.64 -9.98 8.67
C GLU A 77 -22.12 -10.16 7.24
N ILE A 78 -20.91 -10.72 7.13
CA ILE A 78 -20.24 -11.00 5.85
C ILE A 78 -19.33 -12.21 6.01
N ASP A 79 -19.16 -13.01 4.96
CA ASP A 79 -18.30 -14.20 4.94
C ASP A 79 -18.57 -15.18 6.10
N ASN A 80 -19.83 -15.34 6.52
CA ASN A 80 -20.24 -16.14 7.70
C ASN A 80 -19.65 -15.67 9.05
N HIS A 81 -19.24 -14.41 9.15
CA HIS A 81 -18.78 -13.79 10.38
C HIS A 81 -19.62 -12.57 10.72
N ARG A 82 -19.72 -12.27 12.02
CA ARG A 82 -20.36 -11.04 12.53
C ARG A 82 -19.29 -10.10 13.05
N PHE A 83 -19.17 -8.94 12.42
CA PHE A 83 -18.26 -7.87 12.80
C PHE A 83 -19.03 -6.75 13.50
N LEU A 84 -18.38 -6.11 14.47
CA LEU A 84 -18.84 -4.84 15.04
C LEU A 84 -17.92 -3.73 14.52
N LEU A 85 -18.43 -2.91 13.60
CA LEU A 85 -17.69 -1.81 12.99
C LEU A 85 -17.77 -0.56 13.88
N PHE A 86 -16.77 0.30 13.76
CA PHE A 86 -16.69 1.56 14.49
C PHE A 86 -15.97 2.62 13.64
N TRP A 87 -16.17 3.90 13.98
CA TRP A 87 -15.40 5.00 13.39
C TRP A 87 -14.09 5.20 14.16
N ALA A 88 -12.96 5.03 13.48
CA ALA A 88 -11.65 5.39 14.03
C ALA A 88 -11.40 6.89 13.89
N ARG A 89 -10.76 7.50 14.90
CA ARG A 89 -10.29 8.88 14.78
C ARG A 89 -9.15 8.93 13.76
N VAL A 90 -9.19 9.93 12.88
CA VAL A 90 -8.20 10.08 11.81
C VAL A 90 -6.82 10.48 12.35
N ASP A 91 -6.75 11.21 13.46
CA ASP A 91 -5.51 11.59 14.15
C ASP A 91 -4.89 10.45 14.97
N GLN A 92 -5.65 9.37 15.21
CA GLN A 92 -5.24 8.19 15.96
C GLN A 92 -5.78 6.92 15.26
N PRO A 93 -5.35 6.64 14.02
CA PRO A 93 -5.82 5.47 13.32
C PRO A 93 -5.33 4.19 14.03
N PRO A 94 -6.05 3.07 13.90
CA PRO A 94 -5.52 1.77 14.31
C PRO A 94 -4.21 1.46 13.55
N SER A 95 -3.48 0.42 13.95
CA SER A 95 -2.32 -0.01 13.17
C SER A 95 -2.76 -0.49 11.77
N ILE A 96 -2.50 0.33 10.76
CA ILE A 96 -2.80 0.05 9.34
C ILE A 96 -1.50 -0.36 8.65
N VAL A 97 -1.50 -1.55 8.06
CA VAL A 97 -0.35 -2.06 7.31
C VAL A 97 -0.20 -1.38 5.96
N GLU A 98 1.03 -1.29 5.45
CA GLU A 98 1.25 -0.91 4.07
C GLU A 98 0.69 -1.96 3.10
N PRO A 99 0.12 -1.58 1.94
CA PRO A 99 0.00 -0.22 1.39
C PRO A 99 -1.31 0.49 1.77
N GLN A 100 -2.10 -0.06 2.71
CA GLN A 100 -3.37 0.54 3.11
C GLN A 100 -3.15 1.85 3.86
N ARG A 101 -1.98 2.07 4.47
CA ARG A 101 -1.64 3.30 5.19
C ARG A 101 -1.50 4.54 4.29
N TRP A 102 -1.16 4.38 3.00
CA TRP A 102 -0.79 5.48 2.09
C TRP A 102 -1.77 6.64 2.01
N TRP A 103 -3.07 6.42 2.22
CA TRP A 103 -4.05 7.51 2.14
C TRP A 103 -3.90 8.53 3.27
N LEU A 104 -3.36 8.13 4.42
CA LEU A 104 -3.12 9.01 5.54
C LEU A 104 -2.11 10.11 5.19
N ASP A 105 -1.14 9.80 4.33
CA ASP A 105 -0.11 10.74 3.88
C ASP A 105 -0.68 11.83 2.93
N LEU A 106 -1.92 11.68 2.47
CA LEU A 106 -2.61 12.61 1.56
C LEU A 106 -3.66 13.47 2.25
N LEU A 107 -3.87 13.28 3.56
CA LEU A 107 -4.83 14.07 4.30
C LEU A 107 -4.35 15.53 4.40
N PRO A 108 -5.26 16.51 4.28
CA PRO A 108 -4.94 17.90 4.56
C PRO A 108 -4.38 18.01 5.99
N SER A 109 -3.33 18.82 6.17
CA SER A 109 -2.91 19.21 7.51
C SER A 109 -4.10 19.91 8.20
N ALA A 110 -4.38 19.49 9.44
CA ALA A 110 -5.40 20.10 10.28
C ALA A 110 -5.04 21.55 10.65
#